data_AF-A0A7X6TMT7-F1
#
_entry.id   AF-A0A7X6TMT7-F1
#
_cell.length_a   1.000
_cell.length_b   1.000
_cell.length_c   1.000
_cell.angle_alpha   90.00
_cell.angle_beta   90.00
_cell.angle_gamma   90.00
#
_symmetry.space_group_name_H-M   'P 1'
#
loop_
_entity.id
_entity.type
_entity.pdbx_description
1 polymer ?
#
loop_
_entity_poly.entity_id
_entity_poly.type
_entity_poly.pdbx_seq_one_letter_code
_entity_poly.pdbx_strand_id
1 'polypeptide(L)'
;YDHNDISILYVVKNKLTDDALESIAEVKLSPEDTIDDIAERMKKNTDSIKDGEQKTDDKLIQAVTKLPRSFLQFALWIARLMDFYGIMPRKLQDAIPLYSSIYIAHIGTLGADAPFHHLYELGSTSIFITIGRTYDAPYKGQDGQVEWRKTLDLKITIDERISDGFYLAKSLKVFSEYMEDPTLLDRSPADHEAEHEKRLQEIEKRRQARKEDRASTEN
;
A
#
# COMPACT_ATOMS: atom_id res chain seq x y z
N TYR A 1 14.13 -5.29 5.80
CA TYR A 1 13.07 -6.20 6.26
C TYR A 1 12.53 -6.92 5.05
N ASP A 2 12.25 -8.21 5.17
CA ASP A 2 11.52 -8.95 4.14
C ASP A 2 10.09 -9.15 4.63
N HIS A 3 9.11 -8.81 3.80
CA HIS A 3 7.70 -8.89 4.15
C HIS A 3 7.15 -10.23 3.65
N ASN A 4 6.67 -11.06 4.57
CA ASN A 4 6.02 -12.32 4.21
C ASN A 4 4.56 -12.13 3.76
N ASP A 5 4.02 -10.92 3.96
CA ASP A 5 2.65 -10.55 3.67
C ASP A 5 2.59 -9.10 3.18
N ILE A 6 1.65 -8.79 2.28
CA ILE A 6 1.38 -7.41 1.87
C ILE A 6 0.25 -6.88 2.73
N SER A 7 0.54 -5.89 3.56
CA SER A 7 -0.47 -5.23 4.38
C SER A 7 -0.50 -3.73 4.13
N ILE A 8 -1.72 -3.19 4.17
CA ILE A 8 -1.99 -1.77 3.99
C ILE A 8 -2.57 -1.23 5.29
N LEU A 9 -1.93 -0.22 5.85
CA LEU A 9 -2.48 0.60 6.92
C LEU A 9 -3.15 1.84 6.34
N TYR A 10 -4.28 2.25 6.90
CA TYR A 10 -4.94 3.48 6.51
C TYR A 10 -5.64 4.16 7.69
N VAL A 11 -5.68 5.49 7.64
CA VAL A 11 -6.27 6.30 8.71
C VAL A 11 -7.79 6.38 8.55
N VAL A 12 -8.51 6.08 9.62
CA VAL A 12 -9.96 6.23 9.73
C VAL A 12 -10.28 7.22 10.84
N LYS A 13 -11.00 8.29 10.49
CA LYS A 13 -11.50 9.26 11.46
C LYS A 13 -12.95 8.96 11.80
N ASN A 14 -13.25 8.79 13.09
CA ASN A 14 -14.58 8.40 13.56
C ASN A 14 -15.63 9.50 13.33
N LYS A 15 -15.27 10.76 13.58
CA LYS A 15 -16.12 11.93 13.38
C LYS A 15 -15.29 13.07 12.80
N LEU A 16 -15.91 13.89 11.95
CA LEU A 16 -15.26 15.06 11.36
C LEU A 16 -15.25 16.24 12.34
N THR A 17 -14.61 16.03 13.50
CA THR A 17 -14.38 17.04 14.54
C THR A 17 -12.92 16.99 14.98
N ASP A 18 -12.38 18.10 15.47
CA ASP A 18 -10.97 18.18 15.87
C ASP A 18 -10.64 17.23 17.04
N ASP A 19 -11.59 17.06 17.96
CA ASP A 19 -11.44 16.18 19.14
C ASP A 19 -11.73 14.69 18.84
N ALA A 20 -12.09 14.35 17.60
CA ALA A 20 -12.38 12.96 17.27
C ALA A 20 -11.09 12.15 17.19
N LEU A 21 -11.12 10.96 17.79
CA LEU A 21 -10.04 10.00 17.68
C LEU A 21 -9.83 9.57 16.23
N GLU A 22 -8.56 9.50 15.86
CA GLU A 22 -8.08 8.88 14.64
C GLU A 22 -7.63 7.46 15.00
N SER A 23 -8.10 6.49 14.23
CA SER A 23 -7.72 5.08 14.37
C SER A 23 -7.04 4.63 13.10
N ILE A 24 -6.15 3.65 13.22
CA ILE A 24 -5.44 3.09 12.07
C ILE A 24 -5.99 1.71 11.82
N ALA A 25 -6.58 1.53 10.64
CA ALA A 25 -7.09 0.25 10.18
C ALA A 25 -6.00 -0.49 9.40
N GLU A 26 -5.97 -1.81 9.51
CA GLU A 26 -5.12 -2.68 8.69
C GLU A 26 -5.99 -3.50 7.74
N VAL A 27 -5.53 -3.65 6.49
CA VAL A 27 -6.03 -4.66 5.56
C VAL A 27 -4.86 -5.47 5.03
N LYS A 28 -4.88 -6.79 5.26
CA LYS A 28 -3.92 -7.74 4.69
C LYS A 28 -4.44 -8.22 3.34
N LEU A 29 -3.57 -8.27 2.34
CA LEU A 29 -3.90 -8.70 0.99
C LEU A 29 -3.53 -10.16 0.77
N SER A 30 -4.32 -10.84 -0.05
CA SER A 30 -4.08 -12.19 -0.56
C SER A 30 -3.86 -12.13 -2.08
N PRO A 31 -3.02 -13.01 -2.66
CA PRO A 31 -2.89 -13.13 -4.12
C PRO A 31 -4.20 -13.47 -4.84
N GLU A 32 -5.17 -14.01 -4.11
CA GLU A 32 -6.51 -14.36 -4.62
C GLU A 32 -7.52 -13.23 -4.51
N ASP A 33 -7.19 -12.14 -3.80
CA ASP A 33 -8.12 -11.04 -3.57
C ASP A 33 -8.37 -10.26 -4.88
N THR A 34 -9.65 -9.95 -5.14
CA THR A 34 -10.07 -8.97 -6.16
C THR A 34 -10.25 -7.58 -5.52
N ILE A 35 -10.46 -6.56 -6.36
CA ILE A 35 -10.76 -5.21 -5.86
C ILE A 35 -12.01 -5.15 -4.97
N ASP A 36 -13.03 -5.97 -5.29
CA ASP A 36 -14.27 -6.04 -4.53
C ASP A 36 -14.06 -6.66 -3.15
N ASP A 37 -13.26 -7.74 -3.07
CA ASP A 37 -12.93 -8.39 -1.79
C ASP A 37 -12.19 -7.43 -0.86
N ILE A 38 -11.25 -6.64 -1.41
CA ILE A 38 -10.49 -5.63 -0.66
C ILE A 38 -11.42 -4.51 -0.22
N ALA A 39 -12.30 -4.02 -1.09
CA ALA A 39 -13.24 -2.96 -0.78
C ALA A 39 -14.23 -3.36 0.31
N GLU A 40 -14.77 -4.58 0.28
CA GLU A 40 -15.64 -5.11 1.32
C GLU A 40 -14.91 -5.21 2.66
N ARG A 41 -13.67 -5.73 2.66
CA ARG A 41 -12.84 -5.86 3.86
C ARG A 41 -12.50 -4.49 4.46
N MET A 42 -12.14 -3.51 3.63
CA MET A 42 -11.89 -2.14 4.07
C MET A 42 -13.16 -1.49 4.65
N LYS A 43 -14.31 -1.67 4.00
CA LYS A 43 -15.59 -1.16 4.49
C LYS A 43 -15.94 -1.74 5.85
N LYS A 44 -15.86 -3.06 6.01
CA LYS A 44 -16.11 -3.75 7.28
C LYS A 44 -15.20 -3.22 8.39
N ASN A 45 -13.89 -3.08 8.13
CA ASN A 45 -12.95 -2.56 9.11
C ASN A 45 -13.26 -1.11 9.50
N THR A 46 -13.62 -0.27 8.52
CA THR A 46 -14.01 1.13 8.73
C THR A 46 -15.28 1.23 9.58
N ASP A 47 -16.29 0.42 9.29
CA ASP A 47 -17.57 0.43 10.01
C ASP A 47 -17.37 -0.06 11.46
N SER A 48 -16.62 -1.14 11.69
CA SER A 48 -16.28 -1.61 13.04
C SER A 48 -15.50 -0.58 13.88
N ILE A 49 -14.65 0.22 13.26
CA ILE A 49 -13.92 1.31 13.93
C ILE A 49 -14.88 2.45 14.32
N LYS A 50 -15.77 2.85 13.40
CA LYS A 50 -16.77 3.90 13.65
C LYS A 50 -17.79 3.52 14.73
N ASP A 51 -18.14 2.24 14.80
CA ASP A 51 -19.05 1.69 15.82
C ASP A 51 -18.38 1.55 17.21
N GLY A 52 -17.07 1.82 17.30
CA GLY A 52 -16.32 1.84 18.55
C GLY A 52 -16.02 0.45 19.11
N GLU A 53 -16.00 -0.59 18.26
CA GLU A 53 -15.64 -1.95 18.66
C GLU A 53 -14.13 -2.13 18.84
N GLN A 54 -13.30 -1.38 18.09
CA GLN A 54 -11.84 -1.36 18.26
C GLN A 54 -11.41 -0.43 19.41
N LYS A 55 -11.57 -0.89 20.65
CA LYS A 55 -11.17 -0.18 21.90
C LYS A 55 -9.72 -0.44 22.33
N THR A 56 -8.91 -1.07 21.48
CA THR A 56 -7.57 -1.55 21.86
C THR A 56 -6.56 -0.41 21.95
N ASP A 57 -6.60 0.51 20.98
CA ASP A 57 -5.70 1.67 20.91
C ASP A 57 -5.90 2.62 22.10
N ASP A 58 -7.15 2.85 22.51
CA ASP A 58 -7.51 3.68 23.66
C ASP A 58 -6.84 3.22 24.97
N LYS A 59 -6.78 1.90 25.20
CA LYS A 59 -6.19 1.35 26.43
C LYS A 59 -4.67 1.47 26.43
N LEU A 60 -4.03 1.26 25.27
CA LEU A 60 -2.59 1.39 25.11
C LEU A 60 -2.15 2.86 25.25
N ILE A 61 -2.84 3.77 24.57
CA ILE A 61 -2.58 5.22 24.64
C ILE A 61 -2.77 5.74 26.08
N GLN A 62 -3.84 5.31 26.77
CA GLN A 62 -4.05 5.68 28.17
C GLN A 62 -3.01 5.08 29.13
N ALA A 63 -2.50 3.87 28.86
CA ALA A 63 -1.44 3.27 29.67
C ALA A 63 -0.10 4.00 29.46
N VAL A 64 0.21 4.35 28.21
CA VAL A 64 1.44 5.08 27.83
C VAL A 64 1.45 6.48 28.42
N THR A 65 0.32 7.20 28.38
CA THR A 65 0.21 8.57 28.92
C THR A 65 0.31 8.65 30.44
N LYS A 66 0.01 7.56 31.16
CA LYS A 66 0.15 7.48 32.63
C LYS A 66 1.54 7.07 33.09
N LEU A 67 2.42 6.63 32.18
CA LEU A 67 3.77 6.18 32.50
C LEU A 67 4.72 7.38 32.69
N PRO A 68 5.63 7.34 33.68
CA PRO A 68 6.69 8.34 33.80
C PRO A 68 7.54 8.40 32.52
N ARG A 69 7.90 9.61 32.10
CA ARG A 69 8.67 9.84 30.85
C ARG A 69 9.94 9.00 30.75
N SER A 70 10.64 8.79 31.86
CA SER A 70 11.86 7.97 31.92
C SER A 70 11.60 6.51 31.54
N PHE A 71 10.51 5.93 32.02
CA PHE A 71 10.14 4.56 31.70
C PHE A 71 9.66 4.43 30.25
N LEU A 72 8.90 5.41 29.76
CA LEU A 72 8.49 5.45 28.35
C LEU A 72 9.71 5.53 27.42
N GLN A 73 10.69 6.39 27.74
CA GLN A 73 11.91 6.53 26.96
C GLN A 73 12.74 5.24 26.96
N PHE A 74 12.81 4.56 28.11
CA PHE A 74 13.45 3.25 28.21
C PHE A 74 12.74 2.17 27.39
N ALA A 75 11.41 2.11 27.45
CA ALA A 75 10.61 1.17 26.65
C ALA A 75 10.78 1.41 25.14
N LEU A 76 10.75 2.67 24.70
CA LEU A 76 11.01 3.04 23.30
C LEU A 76 12.43 2.70 22.86
N TRP A 77 13.42 2.85 23.75
CA TRP A 77 14.79 2.45 23.48
C TRP A 77 14.90 0.94 23.27
N ILE A 78 14.26 0.12 24.13
CA ILE A 78 14.19 -1.33 23.94
C ILE A 78 13.48 -1.68 22.63
N ALA A 79 12.35 -1.02 22.33
CA ALA A 79 11.61 -1.25 21.10
C ALA A 79 12.47 -0.99 19.86
N ARG A 80 13.20 0.13 19.82
CA ARG A 80 14.16 0.43 18.74
C ARG A 80 15.28 -0.58 18.63
N LEU A 81 15.79 -1.08 19.76
CA LEU A 81 16.83 -2.12 19.77
C LEU A 81 16.29 -3.44 19.21
N MET A 82 15.08 -3.84 19.61
CA MET A 82 14.43 -5.04 19.08
C MET A 82 14.13 -4.93 17.59
N ASP A 83 13.67 -3.75 17.14
CA ASP A 83 13.45 -3.46 15.73
C ASP A 83 14.76 -3.57 14.95
N PHE A 84 15.82 -2.89 15.39
CA PHE A 84 17.14 -2.92 14.75
C PHE A 84 17.71 -4.34 14.57
N TYR A 85 17.55 -5.22 15.56
CA TYR A 85 17.97 -6.61 15.47
C TYR A 85 16.94 -7.55 14.80
N GLY A 86 15.77 -7.04 14.41
CA GLY A 86 14.70 -7.82 13.79
C GLY A 86 14.05 -8.85 14.71
N ILE A 87 14.15 -8.68 16.03
CA ILE A 87 13.63 -9.61 17.06
C ILE A 87 12.32 -9.13 17.69
N MET A 88 11.67 -8.11 17.10
CA MET A 88 10.40 -7.58 17.57
C MET A 88 9.32 -8.69 17.58
N PRO A 89 8.67 -8.98 18.72
CA PRO A 89 7.63 -10.01 18.78
C PRO A 89 6.43 -9.66 17.88
N ARG A 90 5.85 -10.64 17.17
CA ARG A 90 4.73 -10.39 16.22
C ARG A 90 3.54 -9.68 16.88
N LYS A 91 3.17 -10.05 18.11
CA LYS A 91 2.10 -9.38 18.87
C LYS A 91 2.34 -7.89 19.09
N LEU A 92 3.61 -7.48 19.20
CA LEU A 92 3.97 -6.08 19.38
C LEU A 92 4.01 -5.35 18.02
N GLN A 93 4.43 -6.04 16.96
CA GLN A 93 4.32 -5.52 15.58
C GLN A 93 2.87 -5.25 15.21
N ASP A 94 1.97 -6.21 15.44
CA ASP A 94 0.54 -6.10 15.13
C ASP A 94 -0.16 -5.00 15.97
N ALA A 95 0.42 -4.61 17.12
CA ALA A 95 -0.11 -3.55 17.98
C ALA A 95 0.47 -2.16 17.66
N ILE A 96 1.57 -2.08 16.91
CA ILE A 96 2.21 -0.83 16.53
C ILE A 96 1.86 -0.55 15.07
N PRO A 97 1.16 0.54 14.75
CA PRO A 97 0.68 0.84 13.40
C PRO A 97 1.79 1.41 12.49
N LEU A 98 2.97 0.79 12.52
CA LEU A 98 4.15 1.13 11.73
C LEU A 98 4.76 -0.09 11.03
N TYR A 99 4.24 -1.29 11.31
CA TYR A 99 4.64 -2.54 10.68
C TYR A 99 3.65 -2.91 9.57
N SER A 100 3.92 -2.44 8.35
CA SER A 100 3.09 -2.72 7.18
C SER A 100 3.89 -2.62 5.90
N SER A 101 3.34 -3.03 4.77
CA SER A 101 4.00 -2.79 3.48
C SER A 101 3.75 -1.37 2.99
N ILE A 102 2.50 -0.92 3.11
CA ILE A 102 2.03 0.37 2.58
C ILE A 102 1.21 1.09 3.65
N TYR A 103 1.41 2.40 3.79
CA TYR A 103 0.58 3.26 4.61
C TYR A 103 -0.13 4.30 3.73
N ILE A 104 -1.45 4.42 3.87
CA ILE A 104 -2.29 5.31 3.06
C ILE A 104 -2.98 6.35 3.95
N ALA A 105 -2.81 7.63 3.61
CA ALA A 105 -3.53 8.74 4.21
C ALA A 105 -4.42 9.43 3.16
N HIS A 106 -5.75 9.35 3.33
CA HIS A 106 -6.69 9.99 2.40
C HIS A 106 -7.28 11.27 2.99
N ILE A 107 -6.52 12.36 2.89
CA ILE A 107 -6.88 13.68 3.42
C ILE A 107 -7.80 14.44 2.45
N GLY A 108 -7.88 14.00 1.19
CA GLY A 108 -8.82 14.52 0.20
C GLY A 108 -10.29 14.47 0.60
N THR A 109 -10.67 13.52 1.44
CA THR A 109 -12.02 13.44 2.04
C THR A 109 -12.36 14.66 2.89
N LEU A 110 -11.36 15.40 3.36
CA LEU A 110 -11.48 16.66 4.11
C LEU A 110 -11.33 17.90 3.23
N GLY A 111 -11.18 17.72 1.91
CA GLY A 111 -11.00 18.82 0.96
C GLY A 111 -9.60 19.43 0.94
N ALA A 112 -8.58 18.73 1.45
CA ALA A 112 -7.18 19.16 1.38
C ALA A 112 -6.43 18.53 0.20
N ASP A 113 -5.41 19.21 -0.29
CA ASP A 113 -4.47 18.65 -1.27
C ASP A 113 -3.55 17.62 -0.58
N ALA A 114 -2.96 16.71 -1.35
CA ALA A 114 -2.05 15.70 -0.78
C ALA A 114 -0.79 16.38 -0.20
N PRO A 115 -0.43 16.23 1.08
CA PRO A 115 0.90 16.61 1.57
C PRO A 115 1.96 15.54 1.24
N PHE A 116 3.24 15.95 1.26
CA PHE A 116 4.34 14.99 1.31
C PHE A 116 4.48 14.49 2.75
N HIS A 117 4.51 13.17 2.92
CA HIS A 117 4.77 12.55 4.22
C HIS A 117 6.12 11.84 4.19
N HIS A 118 6.86 11.92 5.28
CA HIS A 118 8.12 11.19 5.46
C HIS A 118 7.83 9.71 5.77
N LEU A 119 8.84 8.85 5.69
CA LEU A 119 8.73 7.50 6.22
C LEU A 119 9.05 7.49 7.70
N TYR A 120 8.47 6.54 8.43
CA TYR A 120 8.76 6.35 9.83
C TYR A 120 10.10 5.61 9.99
N GLU A 121 10.91 6.05 10.96
CA GLU A 121 12.19 5.42 11.29
C GLU A 121 12.05 4.07 12.01
N LEU A 122 10.89 3.84 12.64
CA LEU A 122 10.59 2.60 13.35
C LEU A 122 9.58 1.80 12.55
N GLY A 123 9.80 0.49 12.47
CA GLY A 123 8.92 -0.43 11.78
C GLY A 123 9.40 -0.78 10.39
N SER A 124 8.49 -1.36 9.60
CA SER A 124 8.80 -1.91 8.29
C SER A 124 8.04 -1.23 7.14
N THR A 125 7.22 -0.22 7.44
CA THR A 125 6.49 0.56 6.43
C THR A 125 7.44 1.23 5.46
N SER A 126 7.45 0.73 4.23
CA SER A 126 8.41 1.13 3.20
C SER A 126 7.81 2.05 2.14
N ILE A 127 6.48 2.12 2.05
CA ILE A 127 5.76 2.98 1.10
C ILE A 127 4.71 3.78 1.87
N PHE A 128 4.72 5.10 1.70
CA PHE A 128 3.69 5.99 2.21
C PHE A 128 3.00 6.71 1.06
N ILE A 129 1.68 6.60 1.00
CA ILE A 129 0.85 7.23 -0.04
C ILE A 129 -0.09 8.22 0.62
N THR A 130 -0.13 9.44 0.08
CA THR A 130 -1.12 10.45 0.48
C THR A 130 -2.01 10.80 -0.69
N ILE A 131 -3.33 10.77 -0.44
CA ILE A 131 -4.38 11.02 -1.42
C ILE A 131 -5.04 12.37 -1.10
N GLY A 132 -4.97 13.29 -2.07
CA GLY A 132 -5.57 14.61 -1.99
C GLY A 132 -7.02 14.66 -2.47
N ARG A 133 -7.62 15.85 -2.43
CA ARG A 133 -8.98 16.08 -2.92
C ARG A 133 -9.08 15.85 -4.42
N THR A 134 -10.27 15.52 -4.88
CA THR A 134 -10.59 15.51 -6.31
C THR A 134 -10.92 16.92 -6.80
N TYR A 135 -10.44 17.27 -7.99
CA TYR A 135 -10.68 18.55 -8.66
C TYR A 135 -10.74 18.36 -10.18
N ASP A 136 -11.30 19.33 -10.91
CA ASP A 136 -11.33 19.27 -12.37
C ASP A 136 -10.08 19.94 -12.95
N ALA A 137 -9.40 19.26 -13.87
CA ALA A 137 -8.19 19.76 -14.53
C ALA A 137 -8.30 19.65 -16.06
N PRO A 138 -7.71 20.60 -16.82
CA PRO A 138 -7.71 20.56 -18.27
C PRO A 138 -6.63 19.60 -18.79
N TYR A 139 -7.02 18.63 -19.61
CA TYR A 139 -6.13 17.73 -20.33
C TYR A 139 -6.25 17.94 -21.84
N LYS A 140 -5.20 17.55 -22.56
CA LYS A 140 -5.21 17.56 -24.02
C LYS A 140 -5.95 16.32 -24.54
N GLY A 141 -7.09 16.55 -25.19
CA GLY A 141 -7.85 15.53 -25.90
C GLY A 141 -7.09 15.00 -27.14
N GLN A 142 -7.48 13.81 -27.62
CA GLN A 142 -6.87 13.19 -28.80
C GLN A 142 -7.08 14.01 -30.08
N ASP A 143 -8.17 14.78 -30.13
CA ASP A 143 -8.53 15.72 -31.20
C ASP A 143 -7.84 17.08 -31.07
N GLY A 144 -7.01 17.27 -30.04
CA GLY A 144 -6.33 18.53 -29.74
C GLY A 144 -7.20 19.55 -29.00
N GLN A 145 -8.45 19.22 -28.64
CA GLN A 145 -9.30 20.06 -27.79
C GLN A 145 -8.92 19.93 -26.31
N VAL A 146 -9.35 20.89 -25.50
CA VAL A 146 -9.22 20.80 -24.04
C VAL A 146 -10.37 19.96 -23.49
N GLU A 147 -10.03 18.88 -22.81
CA GLU A 147 -10.97 18.00 -22.12
C GLU A 147 -10.82 18.20 -20.62
N TRP A 148 -11.91 18.55 -19.93
CA TRP A 148 -11.91 18.63 -18.47
C TRP A 148 -12.10 17.24 -17.88
N ARG A 149 -11.16 16.80 -17.05
CA ARG A 149 -11.22 15.50 -16.38
C ARG A 149 -11.15 15.69 -14.87
N LYS A 150 -11.81 14.78 -14.16
CA LYS A 150 -11.72 14.69 -12.72
C LYS A 150 -10.37 14.07 -12.35
N THR A 151 -9.60 14.82 -11.59
CA THR A 151 -8.22 14.49 -11.22
C THR A 151 -8.09 14.49 -9.71
N LEU A 152 -7.14 13.71 -9.21
CA LEU A 152 -6.69 13.76 -7.83
C LEU A 152 -5.16 13.70 -7.81
N ASP A 153 -4.56 14.32 -6.81
CA ASP A 153 -3.12 14.26 -6.61
C ASP A 153 -2.76 13.12 -5.65
N LEU A 154 -1.80 12.29 -6.08
CA LEU A 154 -1.16 11.28 -5.25
C LEU A 154 0.28 11.70 -4.95
N LYS A 155 0.69 11.59 -3.68
CA LYS A 155 2.10 11.73 -3.28
C LYS A 155 2.57 10.43 -2.67
N ILE A 156 3.66 9.91 -3.20
CA ILE A 156 4.22 8.62 -2.83
C ILE A 156 5.65 8.84 -2.34
N THR A 157 5.93 8.42 -1.12
CA THR A 157 7.26 8.39 -0.53
C THR A 157 7.67 6.93 -0.35
N ILE A 158 8.85 6.56 -0.83
CA ILE A 158 9.33 5.17 -0.88
C ILE A 158 10.72 5.11 -0.26
N ASP A 159 10.95 4.05 0.51
CA ASP A 159 12.24 3.78 1.13
C ASP A 159 13.25 3.36 0.05
N GLU A 160 14.23 4.21 -0.22
CA GLU A 160 15.26 3.97 -1.22
C GLU A 160 16.20 2.81 -0.84
N ARG A 161 16.26 2.45 0.45
CA ARG A 161 17.10 1.32 0.91
C ARG A 161 16.59 -0.01 0.37
N ILE A 162 15.32 -0.09 -0.01
CA ILE A 162 14.71 -1.28 -0.60
C ILE A 162 14.47 -1.17 -2.11
N SER A 163 14.68 0.00 -2.71
CA SER A 163 14.36 0.25 -4.10
C SER A 163 15.40 1.16 -4.77
N ASP A 164 15.96 0.71 -5.88
CA ASP A 164 16.70 1.59 -6.78
C ASP A 164 15.76 2.34 -7.75
N GLY A 165 16.31 3.36 -8.44
CA GLY A 165 15.54 4.19 -9.36
C GLY A 165 15.05 3.47 -10.62
N PHE A 166 15.74 2.44 -11.09
CA PHE A 166 15.34 1.67 -12.27
C PHE A 166 14.15 0.75 -11.94
N TYR A 167 14.25 0.02 -10.83
CA TYR A 167 13.16 -0.80 -10.30
C TYR A 167 11.93 0.07 -10.00
N LEU A 168 12.13 1.22 -9.34
CA LEU A 168 11.04 2.14 -9.04
C LEU A 168 10.34 2.65 -10.31
N ALA A 169 11.09 3.10 -11.32
CA ALA A 169 10.50 3.59 -12.57
C ALA A 169 9.66 2.53 -13.28
N LYS A 170 10.11 1.26 -13.28
CA LYS A 170 9.35 0.14 -13.84
C LYS A 170 8.07 -0.12 -13.05
N SER A 171 8.15 -0.13 -11.72
CA SER A 171 7.00 -0.33 -10.83
C SER A 171 5.97 0.78 -10.96
N LEU A 172 6.39 2.05 -11.05
CA LEU A 172 5.49 3.19 -11.27
C LEU A 172 4.80 3.14 -12.62
N LYS A 173 5.45 2.58 -13.65
CA LYS A 173 4.80 2.36 -14.95
C LYS A 173 3.66 1.36 -14.83
N VAL A 174 3.90 0.21 -14.18
CA VAL A 174 2.84 -0.78 -13.91
C VAL A 174 1.72 -0.14 -13.10
N PHE A 175 2.04 0.58 -12.03
CA PHE A 175 1.05 1.31 -11.24
C PHE A 175 0.21 2.27 -12.09
N SER A 176 0.83 3.01 -13.02
CA SER A 176 0.14 3.93 -13.92
C SER A 176 -0.79 3.18 -14.89
N GLU A 177 -0.38 2.03 -15.42
CA GLU A 177 -1.20 1.18 -16.28
C GLU A 177 -2.50 0.74 -15.57
N TYR A 178 -2.42 0.33 -14.31
CA TYR A 178 -3.60 -0.03 -13.50
C TYR A 178 -4.48 1.18 -13.13
N MET A 179 -3.91 2.37 -12.99
CA MET A 179 -4.67 3.60 -12.73
C MET A 179 -5.41 4.09 -13.98
N GLU A 180 -4.83 3.90 -15.16
CA GLU A 180 -5.44 4.26 -16.45
C GLU A 180 -6.51 3.27 -16.89
N ASP A 181 -6.34 1.98 -16.58
CA ASP A 181 -7.34 0.93 -16.84
C ASP A 181 -7.65 0.11 -15.58
N PRO A 182 -8.63 0.57 -14.76
CA PRO A 182 -9.03 -0.14 -13.55
C PRO A 182 -9.64 -1.52 -13.79
N THR A 183 -10.08 -1.85 -15.02
CA THR A 183 -10.67 -3.18 -15.31
C THR A 183 -9.65 -4.32 -15.17
N LEU A 184 -8.36 -3.98 -15.16
CA LEU A 184 -7.29 -4.92 -14.84
C LEU A 184 -7.36 -5.43 -13.38
N LEU A 185 -8.03 -4.71 -12.49
CA LEU A 185 -8.20 -5.07 -11.06
C LEU A 185 -9.41 -5.99 -10.81
N ASP A 186 -10.23 -6.25 -11.83
CA ASP A 186 -11.36 -7.20 -11.72
C ASP A 186 -10.88 -8.66 -11.63
N ARG A 187 -9.60 -8.91 -11.92
CA ARG A 187 -8.95 -10.22 -11.85
C ARG A 187 -7.94 -10.24 -10.71
N SER A 188 -7.80 -11.40 -10.07
CA SER A 188 -6.86 -11.55 -8.96
C SER A 188 -5.41 -11.50 -9.44
N PRO A 189 -4.45 -11.10 -8.59
CA PRO A 189 -3.03 -11.23 -8.89
C PRO A 189 -2.62 -12.64 -9.33
N ALA A 190 -3.17 -13.68 -8.70
CA ALA A 190 -2.91 -15.08 -9.04
C ALA A 190 -3.36 -15.41 -10.49
N ASP A 191 -4.49 -14.87 -10.94
CA ASP A 191 -4.95 -15.04 -12.33
C ASP A 191 -3.99 -14.40 -13.33
N HIS A 192 -3.50 -13.19 -13.02
CA HIS A 192 -2.51 -12.50 -13.85
C HIS A 192 -1.20 -13.27 -13.94
N GLU A 193 -0.72 -13.83 -12.82
CA GLU A 193 0.49 -14.66 -12.77
C GLU A 193 0.31 -15.93 -13.63
N ALA A 194 -0.81 -16.64 -13.46
CA ALA A 194 -1.09 -17.85 -14.25
C ALA A 194 -1.18 -17.56 -15.75
N GLU A 195 -1.72 -16.41 -16.15
CA GLU A 195 -1.74 -15.98 -17.56
C GLU A 195 -0.33 -15.66 -18.06
N HIS A 196 0.48 -14.97 -17.25
CA HIS A 196 1.85 -14.62 -17.59
C HIS A 196 2.72 -15.88 -17.80
N GLU A 197 2.62 -16.86 -16.91
CA GLU A 197 3.33 -18.14 -17.02
C GLU A 197 2.96 -18.89 -18.31
N LYS A 198 1.67 -18.96 -18.64
CA LYS A 198 1.20 -19.59 -19.90
C LYS A 198 1.81 -18.91 -21.12
N ARG A 199 1.87 -17.57 -21.14
CA ARG A 199 2.49 -16.80 -22.24
C ARG A 199 3.98 -17.10 -22.35
N LEU A 200 4.71 -17.18 -21.24
CA LEU A 200 6.14 -17.52 -21.25
C LEU A 200 6.38 -18.92 -21.81
N GLN A 201 5.60 -19.91 -21.37
CA GLN A 201 5.68 -21.27 -21.90
C GLN A 201 5.40 -21.33 -23.40
N GLU A 202 4.44 -20.56 -23.90
CA GLU A 202 4.15 -20.49 -25.33
C GLU A 202 5.32 -19.86 -26.12
N ILE A 203 5.92 -18.80 -25.60
CA ILE A 203 7.09 -18.16 -26.21
C ILE A 203 8.27 -19.13 -26.27
N GLU A 204 8.51 -19.90 -25.20
CA GLU A 204 9.57 -20.90 -25.16
C GLU A 204 9.35 -22.02 -26.17
N LYS A 205 8.12 -22.56 -26.26
CA LYS A 205 7.75 -23.56 -27.27
C LYS A 205 7.98 -23.02 -28.69
N ARG A 206 7.55 -21.78 -28.97
CA ARG A 206 7.79 -21.13 -30.28
C ARG A 206 9.29 -20.93 -30.56
N ARG A 207 10.10 -20.64 -29.54
CA ARG A 207 11.57 -20.51 -29.68
C ARG A 207 12.24 -21.86 -29.94
N GLN A 208 11.78 -22.93 -29.30
CA GLN A 208 12.28 -24.30 -29.51
C GLN A 208 11.96 -24.78 -30.93
N ALA A 209 10.70 -24.66 -31.37
CA ALA A 209 10.30 -25.02 -32.73
C ALA A 209 11.13 -24.29 -33.80
N ARG A 210 11.38 -22.98 -33.63
CA ARG A 210 12.24 -22.20 -34.55
C ARG A 210 13.70 -22.65 -34.56
N LYS A 211 14.22 -23.19 -33.45
CA LYS A 211 15.59 -23.74 -33.40
C LYS A 211 15.66 -25.10 -34.10
N GLU A 212 14.66 -25.95 -33.90
CA GLU A 212 14.54 -27.26 -34.55
C GLU A 212 14.37 -27.12 -36.08
N ASP A 213 13.51 -26.21 -36.54
CA ASP A 213 13.35 -25.90 -37.96
C ASP A 213 14.67 -25.46 -38.60
N ARG A 214 15.42 -24.54 -37.95
CA ARG A 214 16.73 -24.09 -38.45
C ARG A 214 17.75 -25.22 -38.52
N ALA A 215 17.82 -26.08 -37.50
CA ALA A 215 18.72 -27.23 -37.49
C ALA A 215 18.37 -28.26 -38.58
N SER A 216 17.09 -28.38 -38.95
CA SER A 216 16.64 -29.26 -40.03
C SER A 216 16.91 -28.71 -41.44
N THR A 217 17.09 -27.39 -41.59
CA THR A 217 17.35 -26.74 -42.89
C THR A 217 18.86 -26.67 -43.21
N GLU A 218 19.72 -26.89 -42.22
CA GLU A 218 21.19 -26.87 -42.35
C GLU A 218 21.81 -28.26 -42.60
N ASN A 219 21.00 -29.33 -42.62
CA ASN A 219 21.39 -30.70 -43.04
C ASN A 219 20.83 -31.03 -44.42
#